data_AF-B5CYB8-F1
#
_entry.id   AF-B5CYB8-F1
#
_cell.length_a   1.000
_cell.length_b   1.000
_cell.length_c   1.000
_cell.angle_alpha   90.00
_cell.angle_beta   90.00
_cell.angle_gamma   90.00
#
_symmetry.space_group_name_H-M   'P 1'
#
loop_
_entity.id
_entity.type
_entity.pdbx_description
1 polymer ?
#
loop_
_entity_poly.entity_id
_entity_poly.type
_entity_poly.pdbx_seq_one_letter_code
_entity_poly.pdbx_strand_id
1 'polypeptide(L)' 'MPAVWPQSEHIRPVKRRLPNTVDEPKNIGYYLESLRDIASRPDREDVLKEFFKETYV' A
#
# COMPACT_ATOMS: atom_id res chain seq x y z
N MET A 1 -22.50 0.16 -7.91
CA MET A 1 -22.60 0.30 -6.44
C MET A 1 -21.27 0.88 -5.96
N PRO A 2 -21.21 2.01 -5.23
CA PRO A 2 -19.94 2.49 -4.71
C PRO A 2 -19.48 1.57 -3.56
N ALA A 3 -18.22 1.17 -3.56
CA ALA A 3 -17.64 0.40 -2.47
C ALA A 3 -17.58 1.29 -1.21
N VAL A 4 -18.32 0.91 -0.18
CA VAL A 4 -18.24 1.56 1.13
C VAL A 4 -17.02 1.00 1.83
N TRP A 5 -16.00 1.84 2.06
CA TRP A 5 -14.87 1.46 2.89
C TRP A 5 -15.35 1.21 4.32
N PRO A 6 -14.97 0.10 4.97
CA PRO A 6 -15.33 -0.13 6.36
C PRO A 6 -14.76 1.04 7.18
N GLN A 7 -15.64 1.70 7.94
CA GLN A 7 -15.23 2.69 8.93
C GLN A 7 -14.19 2.03 9.83
N SER A 8 -13.01 2.64 9.95
CA SER A 8 -11.95 2.14 10.82
C SER A 8 -12.45 2.21 12.27
N GLU A 9 -13.06 1.13 12.76
CA GLU A 9 -13.15 0.94 14.20
C GLU A 9 -11.72 1.02 14.74
N HIS A 10 -11.53 1.65 15.90
CA HIS A 10 -10.23 1.70 16.56
C HIS A 10 -9.82 0.26 16.93
N ILE A 11 -9.19 -0.45 15.99
CA ILE A 11 -8.60 -1.76 16.20
C ILE A 11 -7.45 -1.53 17.17
N ARG A 12 -7.68 -1.85 18.45
CA ARG A 12 -6.62 -1.82 19.45
C ARG A 12 -5.68 -2.97 19.09
N PRO A 13 -4.38 -2.71 18.85
CA PRO A 13 -3.45 -3.79 18.60
C PRO A 13 -3.46 -4.71 19.82
N VAL A 14 -3.82 -5.98 19.61
CA VAL A 14 -3.74 -7.00 20.66
C VAL A 14 -2.29 -7.04 21.12
N LYS A 15 -2.05 -6.87 22.43
CA LYS A 15 -0.71 -6.98 23.01
C LYS A 15 -0.10 -8.32 22.58
N ARG A 16 1.10 -8.22 21.99
CA ARG A 16 1.83 -9.29 21.32
C ARG A 16 1.96 -10.52 22.22
N ARG A 17 1.68 -11.70 21.67
CA ARG A 17 1.90 -12.98 22.36
C ARG A 17 3.35 -13.47 22.27
N LEU A 18 4.12 -13.01 21.28
CA LEU A 18 5.55 -13.33 21.13
C LEU A 18 6.35 -12.15 20.51
N PRO A 19 7.61 -11.92 20.94
CA PRO A 19 8.53 -11.01 20.26
C PRO A 19 9.08 -11.64 18.96
N ASN A 20 9.26 -10.83 17.91
CA ASN A 20 9.97 -11.13 16.66
C ASN A 20 9.37 -12.18 15.70
N THR A 21 8.05 -12.21 15.51
CA THR A 21 7.46 -12.99 14.39
C THR A 21 7.60 -12.20 13.09
N VAL A 22 7.91 -12.89 11.97
CA VAL A 22 8.06 -12.30 10.62
C VAL A 22 6.83 -11.46 10.20
N ASP A 23 5.65 -11.81 10.74
CA ASP A 23 4.37 -11.13 10.51
C ASP A 23 4.10 -9.92 11.44
N GLU A 24 5.13 -9.30 12.01
CA GLU A 24 4.93 -8.03 12.71
C GLU A 24 4.35 -6.98 11.75
N PRO A 25 3.25 -6.29 12.14
CA PRO A 25 2.74 -5.20 11.34
C PRO A 25 3.81 -4.11 11.25
N LYS A 26 4.29 -3.87 10.03
CA LYS A 26 5.28 -2.83 9.75
C LYS A 26 4.56 -1.52 9.40
N ASN A 27 5.27 -0.41 9.58
CA ASN A 27 4.79 0.88 9.10
C ASN A 27 4.54 0.79 7.58
N ILE A 28 3.50 1.47 7.09
CA ILE A 28 3.15 1.52 5.66
C ILE A 28 4.37 1.84 4.77
N GLY A 29 5.28 2.71 5.23
CA GLY A 29 6.51 3.07 4.52
C GLY A 29 7.39 1.86 4.18
N TYR A 30 7.43 0.82 5.03
CA TYR A 30 8.19 -0.40 4.74
C TYR A 30 7.73 -1.09 3.45
N TYR A 31 6.41 -1.12 3.23
CA TYR A 31 5.84 -1.74 2.04
C TYR A 31 5.98 -0.84 0.81
N LEU A 32 5.92 0.48 1.02
CA LEU A 32 6.02 1.47 -0.05
C LEU A 32 7.46 1.76 -0.50
N GLU A 33 8.48 1.41 0.29
CA GLU A 33 9.88 1.67 -0.08
C GLU A 33 10.25 1.07 -1.45
N SER A 34 9.68 -0.09 -1.78
CA SER A 34 9.91 -0.75 -3.08
C SER A 34 9.30 -0.02 -4.27
N LEU A 35 8.34 0.89 -4.03
CA LEU A 35 7.73 1.74 -5.04
C LEU A 35 8.47 3.06 -5.21
N ARG A 36 9.47 3.33 -4.37
CA ARG A 36 10.31 4.51 -4.52
C ARG A 36 11.03 4.43 -5.87
N ASP A 37 10.99 5.54 -6.61
CA ASP A 37 11.58 5.63 -7.95
C ASP A 37 11.05 4.59 -8.95
N ILE A 38 9.85 4.03 -8.74
CA ILE A 38 9.27 3.02 -9.64
C ILE A 38 9.17 3.49 -11.10
N ALA A 39 9.00 4.80 -11.31
CA ALA A 39 8.96 5.42 -12.63
C ALA A 39 10.33 5.51 -13.33
N SER A 40 11.44 5.28 -12.61
CA SER A 40 12.78 5.19 -13.23
C SER A 40 12.94 3.92 -14.07
N ARG A 41 12.03 2.97 -13.93
CA ARG A 41 12.02 1.73 -14.68
C ARG A 41 11.13 1.88 -15.93
N PRO A 42 11.69 1.72 -17.15
CA PRO A 42 10.93 1.95 -18.37
C PRO A 42 9.74 0.98 -18.53
N ASP A 43 9.86 -0.27 -18.05
CA ASP A 43 8.76 -1.25 -18.05
C ASP A 43 7.57 -0.82 -17.17
N ARG A 44 7.81 -0.01 -16.14
CA ARG A 44 6.78 0.46 -15.21
C ARG A 44 6.28 1.85 -15.54
N GLU A 45 7.10 2.68 -16.15
CA GLU A 45 6.74 4.04 -16.55
C GLU A 45 5.54 4.06 -17.50
N ASP A 46 5.52 3.19 -18.51
CA ASP A 46 4.44 3.12 -19.50
C ASP A 46 3.11 2.70 -18.86
N VAL A 47 3.14 1.71 -17.97
CA VAL A 47 1.96 1.25 -17.21
C VAL A 47 1.44 2.38 -16.31
N LEU A 48 2.32 3.13 -15.65
CA LEU A 48 1.93 4.26 -14.82
C LEU A 48 1.30 5.38 -15.67
N LYS A 49 1.88 5.69 -16.83
CA LYS A 49 1.31 6.69 -17.76
C LYS A 49 -0.06 6.29 -18.27
N GLU A 50 -0.27 5.01 -18.61
CA GLU A 50 -1.56 4.48 -19.05
C GLU A 50 -2.61 4.59 -17.93
N PHE A 51 -2.27 4.12 -16.73
CA PHE A 51 -3.13 4.21 -15.55
C PHE A 51 -3.55 5.66 -15.24
N PHE A 52 -2.60 6.59 -15.25
CA PHE A 52 -2.92 8.00 -14.98
C PHE A 52 -3.74 8.65 -16.10
N LYS A 53 -3.56 8.26 -17.36
CA LYS A 53 -4.38 8.75 -18.48
C LYS A 53 -5.84 8.33 -18.35
N GLU A 54 -6.13 7.11 -17.90
CA GLU A 54 -7.50 6.65 -17.64
C GLU A 54 -8.18 7.39 -16.49
N THR A 55 -7.42 7.98 -15.57
CA THR A 55 -7.99 8.73 -14.43
C THR A 55 -8.35 10.18 -14.74
N TYR A 56 -7.99 10.71 -15.92
CA TYR A 56 -8.47 12.01 -16.39
C TYR A 56 -9.67 11.79 -17.34
N VAL A 57 -10.86 11.64 -16.76
CA VAL A 57 -12.16 11.71 -17.45
C VAL A 57 -12.84 13.03 -17.12
#